data_AF-A0A2N3A7Q4-F1
#
_entry.id   AF-A0A2N3A7Q4-F1
#
_cell.length_a   1.000
_cell.length_b   1.000
_cell.length_c   1.000
_cell.angle_alpha   90.00
_cell.angle_beta   90.00
_cell.angle_gamma   90.00
#
_symmetry.space_group_name_H-M   'P 1'
#
loop_
_entity.id
_entity.type
_entity.pdbx_description
1 polymer ?
#
loop_
_entity_poly.entity_id
_entity_poly.type
_entity_poly.pdbx_seq_one_letter_code
_entity_poly.pdbx_strand_id
1 'polypeptide(L)'
;MKKITALTFGLLVAVSAFSQSDLTLNLCGNSDKIAFPKLENCHSINVAEDGYKVFGFTVSFTFNGMISEHKLDNNELTDKVISLISNHKPEKIYIENANVIDVTGEAHAAKPLILTMEY
;
A
#
# COMPACT_ATOMS: atom_id res chain seq x y z
N MET A 1 20.27 61.23 10.50
CA MET A 1 19.29 60.95 9.42
C MET A 1 19.64 59.58 8.83
N LYS A 2 18.79 58.56 9.03
CA LYS A 2 17.95 57.96 7.96
C LYS A 2 18.82 57.33 6.84
N LYS A 3 18.81 56.04 6.51
CA LYS A 3 17.85 54.94 6.74
C LYS A 3 18.57 53.59 6.68
N ILE A 4 18.06 52.68 7.51
CA ILE A 4 18.24 51.23 7.44
C ILE A 4 17.47 50.72 6.22
N THR A 5 18.09 49.87 5.40
CA THR A 5 17.38 48.80 4.68
C THR A 5 18.37 47.76 4.17
N ALA A 6 18.68 46.78 5.02
CA ALA A 6 19.21 45.51 4.57
C ALA A 6 18.03 44.74 3.96
N LEU A 7 18.04 44.56 2.63
CA LEU A 7 17.08 43.71 1.94
C LEU A 7 17.38 42.25 2.34
N THR A 8 16.58 41.71 3.24
CA THR A 8 16.56 40.29 3.53
C THR A 8 15.90 39.59 2.33
N PHE A 9 16.71 39.03 1.45
CA PHE A 9 16.26 38.02 0.49
C PHE A 9 15.98 36.73 1.27
N GLY A 10 14.83 36.70 1.96
CA GLY A 10 14.21 35.48 2.43
C GLY A 10 13.65 34.75 1.23
N LEU A 11 14.49 34.01 0.50
CA LEU A 11 13.99 33.03 -0.44
C LEU A 11 13.34 31.93 0.41
N LEU A 12 12.02 32.00 0.48
CA LEU A 12 11.15 30.97 1.02
C LEU A 12 11.55 29.67 0.33
N VAL A 13 12.27 28.82 1.05
CA VAL A 13 12.32 27.40 0.71
C VAL A 13 10.88 26.95 0.92
N ALA A 14 10.10 26.95 -0.16
CA ALA A 14 8.88 26.18 -0.22
C ALA A 14 9.32 24.74 -0.05
N VAL A 15 9.42 24.30 1.21
CA VAL A 15 9.19 22.92 1.57
C VAL A 15 7.79 22.64 1.04
N SER A 16 7.73 22.21 -0.21
CA SER A 16 6.62 21.41 -0.69
C SER A 16 6.57 20.25 0.29
N ALA A 17 5.77 20.41 1.33
CA ALA A 17 5.36 19.31 2.17
C ALA A 17 4.83 18.29 1.17
N PHE A 18 5.58 17.19 1.00
CA PHE A 18 5.06 16.01 0.38
C PHE A 18 3.85 15.66 1.25
N SER A 19 2.68 16.14 0.83
CA SER A 19 1.41 15.67 1.33
C SER A 19 1.33 14.26 0.79
N GLN A 20 2.00 13.34 1.50
CA GLN A 20 1.85 11.92 1.33
C GLN A 20 0.37 11.70 1.66
N SER A 21 -0.47 11.66 0.64
CA SER A 21 -1.85 11.24 0.81
C SER A 21 -1.75 9.87 1.45
N ASP A 22 -2.24 9.76 2.68
CA ASP A 22 -2.15 8.56 3.49
C ASP A 22 -3.15 7.50 2.98
N LEU A 23 -3.05 7.16 1.70
CA LEU A 23 -3.96 6.22 1.05
C LEU A 23 -3.84 4.87 1.74
N THR A 24 -4.99 4.35 2.14
CA THR A 24 -5.08 3.14 2.94
C THR A 24 -5.53 2.00 2.06
N LEU A 25 -4.69 0.96 1.95
CA LEU A 25 -5.06 -0.26 1.24
C LEU A 25 -5.96 -1.12 2.13
N ASN A 26 -6.86 -1.86 1.49
CA ASN A 26 -7.60 -2.95 2.11
C ASN A 26 -7.61 -4.16 1.17
N LEU A 27 -7.65 -5.35 1.76
CA LEU A 27 -7.85 -6.60 1.03
C LEU A 27 -9.24 -7.11 1.37
N CYS A 28 -10.13 -7.09 0.38
CA CYS A 28 -11.51 -7.52 0.57
C CYS A 28 -12.24 -6.78 1.70
N GLY A 29 -11.97 -5.48 1.81
CA GLY A 29 -12.52 -4.61 2.85
C GLY A 29 -11.90 -4.82 4.23
N ASN A 30 -10.82 -5.59 4.38
CA ASN A 30 -10.12 -5.71 5.65
C ASN A 30 -8.78 -4.98 5.63
N SER A 31 -8.44 -4.34 6.74
CA SER A 31 -7.25 -3.49 6.89
C SER A 31 -6.27 -3.96 7.97
N ASP A 32 -6.62 -4.98 8.75
CA ASP A 32 -5.86 -5.45 9.91
C ASP A 32 -5.81 -6.98 10.02
N LYS A 33 -6.94 -7.65 9.76
CA LYS A 33 -7.07 -9.11 9.88
C LYS A 33 -7.88 -9.68 8.74
N ILE A 34 -7.60 -10.91 8.36
CA ILE A 34 -8.41 -11.61 7.36
C ILE A 34 -8.48 -13.11 7.64
N ALA A 35 -9.72 -13.61 7.66
CA ALA A 35 -9.96 -15.04 7.71
C ALA A 35 -9.62 -15.68 6.36
N PHE A 36 -8.89 -16.80 6.35
CA PHE A 36 -8.49 -17.49 5.13
C PHE A 36 -9.68 -17.84 4.21
N PRO A 37 -10.85 -18.29 4.69
CA PRO A 37 -12.01 -18.50 3.82
C PRO A 37 -12.49 -17.23 3.08
N LYS A 38 -12.24 -16.04 3.63
CA LYS A 38 -12.56 -14.78 2.96
C LYS A 38 -11.59 -14.51 1.80
N LEU A 39 -10.32 -14.90 1.96
CA LEU A 39 -9.32 -14.88 0.89
C LEU A 39 -9.58 -15.89 -0.22
N GLU A 40 -10.29 -16.98 0.03
CA GLU A 40 -10.64 -17.92 -1.04
C GLU A 40 -11.70 -17.32 -1.97
N ASN A 41 -12.60 -16.49 -1.42
CA ASN A 41 -13.75 -15.93 -2.14
C ASN A 41 -13.56 -14.51 -2.66
N CYS A 42 -12.57 -13.78 -2.16
CA CYS A 42 -12.25 -12.44 -2.60
C CYS A 42 -10.74 -12.22 -2.55
N HIS A 43 -10.18 -11.70 -3.64
CA HIS A 43 -8.75 -11.52 -3.83
C HIS A 43 -8.36 -10.05 -4.03
N SER A 44 -9.35 -9.16 -4.07
CA SER A 44 -9.21 -7.78 -4.53
C SER A 44 -8.61 -6.86 -3.46
N ILE A 45 -7.59 -6.13 -3.87
CA ILE A 45 -6.95 -5.06 -3.12
C ILE A 45 -7.48 -3.73 -3.63
N ASN A 46 -7.95 -2.91 -2.70
CA ASN A 46 -8.56 -1.62 -3.01
C ASN A 46 -7.93 -0.54 -2.14
N VAL A 47 -8.12 0.70 -2.57
CA VAL A 47 -7.85 1.89 -1.77
C VAL A 47 -9.15 2.23 -1.04
N ALA A 48 -9.06 2.60 0.25
CA ALA A 48 -10.24 2.95 1.05
C ALA A 48 -10.86 4.28 0.58
N GLU A 49 -10.02 5.19 0.09
CA GLU A 49 -10.40 6.48 -0.45
C GLU A 49 -10.92 6.37 -1.90
N ASP A 50 -12.00 7.10 -2.19
CA ASP A 50 -12.61 7.14 -3.51
C ASP A 50 -11.72 7.79 -4.57
N GLY A 51 -11.87 7.38 -5.83
CA GLY A 51 -11.16 7.97 -6.96
C GLY A 51 -9.77 7.41 -7.21
N TYR A 52 -9.38 6.37 -6.47
CA TYR A 52 -8.08 5.70 -6.59
C TYR A 52 -8.24 4.24 -7.03
N LYS A 53 -7.23 3.72 -7.74
CA LYS A 53 -7.16 2.32 -8.17
C LYS A 53 -5.76 1.76 -8.00
N VAL A 54 -5.66 0.50 -7.58
CA VAL A 54 -4.40 -0.24 -7.51
C VAL A 54 -4.11 -0.84 -8.89
N PHE A 55 -2.88 -0.70 -9.37
CA PHE A 55 -2.41 -1.27 -10.64
C PHE A 55 -1.34 -2.34 -10.48
N GLY A 56 -0.75 -2.43 -9.31
CA GLY A 56 0.24 -3.45 -8.98
C GLY A 56 0.72 -3.27 -7.55
N PHE A 57 1.29 -4.33 -6.99
CA PHE A 57 1.78 -4.35 -5.62
C PHE A 57 2.74 -5.53 -5.44
N THR A 58 3.45 -5.53 -4.32
CA THR A 58 4.23 -6.67 -3.86
C THR A 58 3.51 -7.29 -2.67
N VAL A 59 3.30 -8.60 -2.70
CA VAL A 59 2.84 -9.38 -1.54
C VAL A 59 3.97 -10.24 -1.02
N SER A 60 4.19 -10.20 0.29
CA SER A 60 5.20 -11.03 0.96
C SER A 60 4.69 -11.66 2.24
N PHE A 61 5.29 -12.79 2.63
CA PHE A 61 5.03 -13.47 3.89
C PHE A 61 6.22 -14.35 4.27
N THR A 62 6.37 -14.62 5.57
CA THR A 62 7.45 -15.47 6.08
C THR A 62 6.95 -16.89 6.33
N PHE A 63 7.71 -17.89 5.90
CA PHE A 63 7.49 -19.29 6.24
C PHE A 63 8.83 -19.97 6.53
N ASN A 64 8.95 -20.71 7.63
CA ASN A 64 10.19 -21.39 8.04
C ASN A 64 11.44 -20.47 8.04
N GLY A 65 11.28 -19.20 8.43
CA GLY A 65 12.36 -18.21 8.46
C GLY A 65 12.78 -17.67 7.09
N MET A 66 12.12 -18.08 6.00
CA MET A 66 12.33 -17.56 4.64
C MET A 66 11.21 -16.61 4.25
N ILE A 67 11.56 -15.55 3.50
CA ILE A 67 10.59 -14.61 2.95
C ILE A 67 10.16 -15.11 1.56
N SER A 68 8.86 -15.30 1.36
CA SER A 68 8.25 -15.44 0.04
C SER A 68 7.81 -14.07 -0.42
N GLU A 69 8.20 -13.64 -1.62
CA GLU A 69 7.82 -12.36 -2.21
C GLU A 69 7.28 -12.58 -3.63
N HIS A 70 6.17 -11.92 -3.96
CA HIS A 70 5.52 -11.99 -5.27
C HIS A 70 5.10 -10.59 -5.70
N LYS A 71 5.62 -10.13 -6.84
CA LYS A 71 5.19 -8.89 -7.49
C LYS A 71 4.03 -9.18 -8.44
N LEU A 72 2.97 -8.39 -8.34
CA LEU A 72 1.73 -8.54 -9.11
C LEU A 72 1.42 -7.23 -9.83
N ASP A 73 1.10 -7.32 -11.12
CA ASP A 73 0.78 -6.18 -12.00
C ASP A 73 -0.74 -6.09 -12.24
N ASN A 74 -1.52 -6.26 -11.18
CA ASN A 74 -2.98 -6.11 -11.14
C ASN A 74 -3.41 -5.66 -9.72
N ASN A 75 -4.70 -5.67 -9.43
CA ASN A 75 -5.25 -5.36 -8.10
C ASN A 75 -5.75 -6.61 -7.34
N GLU A 76 -5.28 -7.81 -7.69
CA GLU A 76 -5.80 -9.05 -7.13
C GLU A 76 -4.68 -10.03 -6.75
N LEU A 77 -4.83 -10.71 -5.62
CA LEU A 77 -4.00 -11.87 -5.32
C LEU A 77 -4.25 -12.98 -6.35
N THR A 78 -3.19 -13.62 -6.83
CA THR A 78 -3.33 -14.75 -7.76
C THR A 78 -3.64 -16.04 -7.01
N ASP A 79 -4.33 -16.98 -7.67
CA ASP A 79 -4.57 -18.33 -7.16
C ASP A 79 -3.29 -19.02 -6.67
N LYS A 80 -2.16 -18.76 -7.36
CA LYS A 80 -0.85 -19.28 -6.95
C LYS A 80 -0.43 -18.74 -5.58
N VAL A 81 -0.56 -17.44 -5.35
CA VAL A 81 -0.22 -16.83 -4.06
C VAL A 81 -1.17 -17.32 -2.96
N ILE A 82 -2.46 -17.41 -3.25
CA ILE A 82 -3.47 -17.90 -2.30
C ILE A 82 -3.19 -19.35 -1.92
N SER A 83 -2.83 -20.19 -2.89
CA SER A 83 -2.42 -21.58 -2.64
C SER A 83 -1.16 -21.64 -1.75
N LEU A 84 -0.18 -20.76 -1.97
CA LEU A 84 0.99 -20.69 -1.09
C LEU A 84 0.64 -20.27 0.33
N ILE A 85 -0.26 -19.29 0.51
CA ILE A 85 -0.76 -18.88 1.83
C ILE A 85 -1.51 -20.02 2.52
N SER A 86 -2.34 -20.75 1.77
CA SER A 86 -3.07 -21.94 2.26
C SER A 86 -2.11 -23.02 2.78
N ASN A 87 -1.07 -23.31 2.00
CA ASN A 87 -0.13 -24.40 2.27
C ASN A 87 0.83 -24.07 3.43
N HIS A 88 1.29 -22.83 3.52
CA HIS A 88 2.31 -22.43 4.51
C HIS A 88 1.72 -21.83 5.78
N LYS A 89 0.44 -21.44 5.75
CA LYS A 89 -0.28 -20.83 6.87
C LYS A 89 0.50 -19.73 7.62
N PRO A 90 1.02 -18.70 6.92
CA PRO A 90 1.78 -17.63 7.58
C PRO A 90 0.91 -16.85 8.58
N GLU A 91 1.50 -16.39 9.69
CA GLU A 91 0.77 -15.55 10.66
C GLU A 91 0.35 -14.20 10.05
N LYS A 92 1.19 -13.65 9.14
CA LYS A 92 0.97 -12.35 8.52
C LYS A 92 1.29 -12.37 7.04
N ILE A 93 0.54 -11.58 6.29
CA ILE A 93 0.86 -11.19 4.91
C ILE A 93 1.07 -9.67 4.85
N TYR A 94 2.01 -9.25 4.03
CA TYR A 94 2.40 -7.85 3.83
C TYR A 94 2.13 -7.48 2.38
N ILE A 95 1.43 -6.37 2.16
CA ILE A 95 1.16 -5.79 0.85
C ILE A 95 1.85 -4.44 0.81
N GLU A 96 2.86 -4.33 -0.05
CA GLU A 96 3.81 -3.22 -0.09
C GLU A 96 3.98 -2.71 -1.52
N ASN A 97 4.60 -1.53 -1.66
CA ASN A 97 4.94 -0.94 -2.95
C ASN A 97 3.76 -0.88 -3.93
N ALA A 98 2.56 -0.61 -3.41
CA ALA A 98 1.37 -0.52 -4.24
C ALA A 98 1.47 0.70 -5.17
N ASN A 99 1.35 0.43 -6.47
CA ASN A 99 1.19 1.46 -7.49
C ASN A 99 -0.27 1.86 -7.55
N VAL A 100 -0.60 3.02 -6.97
CA VAL A 100 -1.96 3.56 -6.95
C VAL A 100 -2.06 4.69 -7.94
N ILE A 101 -3.11 4.70 -8.77
CA ILE A 101 -3.36 5.74 -9.76
C ILE A 101 -4.71 6.40 -9.46
N ASP A 102 -4.76 7.72 -9.50
CA ASP A 102 -6.00 8.49 -9.34
C ASP A 102 -6.77 8.66 -10.66
N VAL A 103 -7.92 9.35 -10.61
CA VAL A 103 -8.75 9.64 -11.80
C VAL A 103 -8.06 10.50 -12.86
N THR A 104 -7.01 11.23 -12.50
CA THR A 104 -6.22 12.08 -13.42
C THR A 104 -5.08 11.32 -14.09
N GLY A 105 -4.78 10.10 -13.61
CA GLY A 105 -3.67 9.29 -14.09
C GLY A 105 -2.36 9.52 -13.32
N GLU A 106 -2.37 10.29 -12.25
CA GLU A 106 -1.20 10.52 -11.41
C GLU A 106 -0.97 9.34 -10.46
N ALA A 107 0.29 8.99 -10.27
CA ALA A 107 0.71 7.92 -9.38
C ALA A 107 0.88 8.43 -7.95
N HIS A 108 0.34 7.67 -7.00
CA HIS A 108 0.37 7.97 -5.57
C HIS A 108 0.94 6.80 -4.79
N ALA A 109 1.60 7.10 -3.68
CA ALA A 109 2.02 6.09 -2.73
C ALA A 109 0.87 5.76 -1.78
N ALA A 110 0.75 4.49 -1.41
CA ALA A 110 -0.13 4.03 -0.34
C ALA A 110 0.68 3.44 0.82
N LYS A 111 0.10 3.46 2.01
CA LYS A 111 0.71 2.81 3.18
C LYS A 111 0.73 1.29 2.96
N PRO A 112 1.80 0.60 3.42
CA PRO A 112 1.79 -0.85 3.49
C PRO A 112 0.57 -1.38 4.24
N LEU A 113 -0.04 -2.43 3.71
CA LEU A 113 -1.09 -3.17 4.40
C LEU A 113 -0.50 -4.43 5.02
N ILE A 114 -0.66 -4.58 6.33
CA ILE A 114 -0.21 -5.74 7.09
C ILE A 114 -1.45 -6.43 7.63
N LEU A 115 -1.69 -7.66 7.19
CA LEU A 115 -2.84 -8.45 7.60
C LEU A 115 -2.39 -9.62 8.46
N THR A 116 -3.03 -9.76 9.62
CA THR A 116 -2.93 -10.98 10.43
C THR A 116 -3.90 -12.02 9.89
N MET A 117 -3.40 -13.23 9.67
CA MET A 117 -4.16 -14.33 9.09
C MET A 117 -4.91 -15.10 10.18
N GLU A 118 -6.20 -15.33 9.96
CA GLU A 118 -7.04 -16.18 10.82
C GLU A 118 -7.42 -17.45 10.03
N TYR A 119 -7.11 -18.63 10.57
CA TYR A 119 -7.29 -19.92 9.92
C TYR A 119 -8.44 -20.73 10.53
#